data_AF-A0A945SRG6-F1
#
_entry.id   AF-A0A945SRG6-F1
#
_cell.length_a   1.000
_cell.length_b   1.000
_cell.length_c   1.000
_cell.angle_alpha   90.00
_cell.angle_beta   90.00
_cell.angle_gamma   90.00
#
_symmetry.space_group_name_H-M   'P 1'
#
loop_
_entity.id
_entity.type
_entity.pdbx_description
1 polymer ?
#
loop_
_entity_poly.entity_id
_entity_poly.type
_entity_poly.pdbx_seq_one_letter_code
_entity_poly.pdbx_strand_id
1 'polypeptide(L)'
;MIGNVAANFAALDKTFSFRFLWELPAGYDINQTLISYTNQNSHLRAAVVGLLNTGLVAIVGIFLATVLGFSVGIMRLSNNWLVSRIAYVYVEFTRNTPVLLLILLWHGIIINTLPHPRQALSLGG
;
A
#
# COMPACT_ATOMS: atom_id res chain seq x y z
N MET A 1 0.13 31.61 -17.64
CA MET A 1 -0.75 30.54 -17.09
C MET A 1 -1.11 30.71 -15.61
N ILE A 2 -0.21 31.22 -14.73
CA ILE A 2 -0.51 31.42 -13.29
C ILE A 2 -1.58 32.50 -13.03
N GLY A 3 -1.61 33.58 -13.82
CA GLY A 3 -2.60 34.66 -13.68
C GLY A 3 -4.06 34.24 -13.95
N ASN A 4 -4.28 33.29 -14.86
CA ASN A 4 -5.63 32.81 -15.19
C ASN A 4 -6.19 31.92 -14.07
N VAL A 5 -5.34 31.13 -13.42
CA VAL A 5 -5.77 30.30 -12.28
C VAL A 5 -6.17 31.20 -11.11
N ALA A 6 -5.31 32.14 -10.71
CA ALA A 6 -5.63 33.07 -9.63
C ALA A 6 -6.90 33.91 -9.89
N ALA A 7 -7.10 34.38 -11.13
CA ALA A 7 -8.29 35.14 -11.51
C ALA A 7 -9.59 34.31 -11.48
N ASN A 8 -9.55 33.04 -11.92
CA ASN A 8 -10.72 32.16 -11.85
C ASN A 8 -11.07 31.76 -10.40
N PHE A 9 -10.07 31.57 -9.53
CA PHE A 9 -10.30 31.27 -8.11
C PHE A 9 -10.84 32.48 -7.34
N ALA A 10 -10.37 33.69 -7.67
CA ALA A 10 -10.91 34.94 -7.12
C ALA A 10 -12.36 35.19 -7.56
N ALA A 11 -12.73 34.83 -8.80
CA ALA A 11 -14.10 34.89 -9.29
C ALA A 11 -15.05 33.86 -8.63
N LEU A 12 -14.49 32.81 -8.03
CA LEU A 12 -15.22 31.74 -7.31
C LEU A 12 -15.22 31.95 -5.79
N ASP A 13 -14.76 33.11 -5.29
CA ASP A 13 -14.65 33.45 -3.87
C ASP A 13 -13.85 32.42 -3.03
N LYS A 14 -12.98 31.65 -3.70
CA LYS A 14 -12.10 30.66 -3.06
C LYS A 14 -10.68 31.21 -3.00
N THR A 15 -10.27 31.63 -1.81
CA THR A 15 -8.88 32.00 -1.54
C THR A 15 -7.98 30.76 -1.62
N PHE A 16 -6.91 30.82 -2.43
CA PHE A 16 -5.86 29.81 -2.43
C PHE A 16 -5.13 29.86 -1.08
N SER A 17 -5.41 28.92 -0.17
CA SER A 17 -4.81 28.88 1.16
C SER A 17 -4.36 27.47 1.53
N PHE A 18 -3.20 27.36 2.16
CA PHE A 18 -2.68 26.09 2.68
C PHE A 18 -3.22 25.74 4.07
N ARG A 19 -4.15 26.56 4.59
CA ARG A 19 -4.75 26.42 5.91
C ARG A 19 -5.36 25.05 6.16
N PHE A 20 -5.83 24.39 5.09
CA PHE A 20 -6.37 23.03 5.15
C PHE A 20 -5.39 22.00 5.70
N LEU A 21 -4.10 22.13 5.43
CA LEU A 21 -3.12 21.13 5.84
C LEU A 21 -2.80 21.18 7.35
N TRP A 22 -2.88 22.37 7.96
CA TRP A 22 -2.51 22.61 9.36
C TRP A 22 -3.71 22.78 10.30
N GLU A 23 -4.78 23.41 9.85
CA GLU A 23 -5.89 23.83 10.72
C GLU A 23 -7.20 23.07 10.50
N LEU A 24 -7.44 22.52 9.29
CA LEU A 24 -8.66 21.74 9.06
C LEU A 24 -8.48 20.27 9.50
N PRO A 25 -9.50 19.69 10.17
CA PRO A 25 -9.50 18.29 10.53
C PRO A 25 -9.60 17.42 9.27
N ALA A 26 -8.85 16.33 9.24
CA ALA A 26 -8.78 15.44 8.10
C ALA A 26 -10.13 14.80 7.74
N GLY A 27 -10.95 14.49 8.74
CA GLY A 27 -12.32 13.99 8.55
C GLY A 27 -12.43 12.56 7.99
N TYR A 28 -11.32 11.84 7.80
CA TYR A 28 -11.28 10.44 7.35
C TYR A 28 -10.39 9.58 8.24
N ASP A 29 -10.88 8.36 8.52
CA ASP A 29 -10.20 7.39 9.38
C ASP A 29 -9.09 6.66 8.64
N ILE A 30 -8.03 6.34 9.39
CA ILE A 30 -6.93 5.51 8.91
C ILE A 30 -6.99 4.20 9.69
N ASN A 31 -7.19 3.08 8.99
CA ASN A 31 -7.32 1.75 9.60
C ASN A 31 -6.04 1.34 10.37
N GLN A 32 -4.86 1.60 9.79
CA GLN A 32 -3.57 1.31 10.42
C GLN A 32 -2.89 2.60 10.89
N THR A 33 -2.69 2.77 12.19
CA THR A 33 -2.05 3.96 12.76
C THR A 33 -0.84 3.57 13.61
N LEU A 34 0.38 3.85 13.12
CA LEU A 34 1.61 3.66 13.90
C LEU A 34 1.75 4.69 15.04
N ILE A 35 1.14 5.86 14.86
CA ILE A 35 1.12 6.96 15.81
C ILE A 35 -0.35 7.32 16.04
N SER A 36 -0.73 7.63 17.28
CA SER A 36 -2.10 8.04 17.62
C SER A 36 -2.60 9.13 16.67
N TYR A 37 -3.66 8.79 15.96
CA TYR A 37 -4.33 9.64 14.99
C TYR A 37 -5.84 9.45 15.14
N THR A 38 -6.56 10.56 15.09
CA THR A 38 -8.02 10.63 15.03
C THR A 38 -8.42 11.55 13.89
N ASN A 39 -9.65 11.40 13.39
CA ASN A 39 -10.21 12.22 12.30
C ASN A 39 -10.21 13.72 12.55
N GLN A 40 -10.06 14.12 13.83
CA GLN A 40 -9.97 15.51 14.25
C GLN A 40 -8.55 16.09 14.07
N ASN A 41 -7.55 15.26 13.80
CA ASN A 41 -6.19 15.73 13.54
C ASN A 41 -6.06 16.37 12.16
N SER A 42 -5.06 17.24 12.01
CA SER A 42 -4.78 17.94 10.76
C SER A 42 -4.37 16.98 9.64
N HIS A 43 -4.64 17.37 8.39
CA HIS A 43 -4.26 16.59 7.21
C HIS A 43 -2.75 16.31 7.12
N LEU A 44 -1.90 17.18 7.66
CA LEU A 44 -0.47 16.90 7.78
C LEU A 44 -0.18 15.67 8.65
N ARG A 45 -0.86 15.53 9.78
CA ARG A 45 -0.66 14.36 10.65
C ARG A 45 -1.12 13.09 9.95
N ALA A 46 -2.23 13.16 9.21
CA ALA A 46 -2.70 12.05 8.36
C ALA A 46 -1.65 11.67 7.30
N ALA A 47 -1.04 12.65 6.64
CA ALA A 47 0.02 12.44 5.66
C ALA A 47 1.26 11.78 6.28
N VAL A 48 1.70 12.21 7.47
CA VAL A 48 2.81 11.59 8.19
C VAL A 48 2.50 10.14 8.57
N VAL A 49 1.29 9.86 9.07
CA VAL A 49 0.86 8.49 9.37
C VAL A 49 0.87 7.62 8.12
N GLY A 50 0.38 8.16 6.99
CA GLY A 50 0.44 7.48 5.69
C GLY A 50 1.88 7.17 5.25
N LEU A 51 2.78 8.15 5.34
CA LEU A 51 4.21 7.96 5.03
C LEU A 51 4.85 6.90 5.92
N LEU A 52 4.54 6.88 7.22
CA LEU A 52 5.05 5.87 8.15
C LEU A 52 4.54 4.47 7.81
N ASN A 53 3.26 4.33 7.44
CA ASN A 53 2.70 3.07 6.98
C ASN A 53 3.38 2.57 5.70
N THR A 54 3.53 3.44 4.69
CA THR A 54 4.25 3.10 3.45
C THR A 54 5.70 2.72 3.74
N GLY A 55 6.37 3.42 4.65
CA GLY A 55 7.72 3.12 5.10
C GLY A 55 7.83 1.74 5.76
N LEU A 56 6.93 1.42 6.69
CA LEU A 56 6.90 0.11 7.34
C LEU A 56 6.71 -1.01 6.29
N VAL A 57 5.72 -0.87 5.42
CA VAL A 57 5.43 -1.88 4.38
C VAL A 57 6.61 -2.02 3.43
N ALA A 58 7.26 -0.92 3.05
CA ALA A 58 8.45 -0.95 2.21
C ALA A 58 9.62 -1.67 2.89
N ILE A 59 9.90 -1.40 4.16
CA ILE A 59 11.00 -2.04 4.90
C ILE A 59 10.78 -3.56 4.99
N VAL A 60 9.57 -3.99 5.39
CA VAL A 60 9.22 -5.42 5.47
C VAL A 60 9.27 -6.06 4.09
N GLY A 61 8.74 -5.38 3.08
CA GLY A 61 8.74 -5.83 1.70
C GLY A 61 10.15 -6.02 1.13
N ILE A 62 11.06 -5.07 1.37
CA ILE A 62 12.47 -5.17 0.96
C ILE A 62 13.13 -6.37 1.61
N PHE A 63 12.97 -6.55 2.92
CA PHE A 63 13.56 -7.68 3.64
C PHE A 63 13.10 -9.03 3.05
N LEU A 64 11.79 -9.22 2.87
CA LEU A 64 11.23 -10.44 2.29
C LEU A 64 11.66 -10.64 0.83
N ALA A 65 11.64 -9.56 0.03
CA ALA A 65 12.06 -9.59 -1.37
C ALA A 65 13.55 -9.96 -1.51
N THR A 66 14.42 -9.47 -0.62
CA THR A 66 15.83 -9.83 -0.62
C THR A 66 16.02 -11.31 -0.30
N VAL A 67 15.37 -11.84 0.74
CA VAL A 67 15.50 -13.26 1.10
C VAL A 67 15.00 -14.18 -0.02
N LEU A 68 13.81 -13.90 -0.56
CA LEU A 68 13.22 -14.70 -1.64
C LEU A 68 14.02 -14.56 -2.94
N GLY A 69 14.36 -13.34 -3.33
CA GLY A 69 15.13 -13.04 -4.54
C GLY A 69 16.52 -13.66 -4.51
N PHE A 70 17.20 -13.60 -3.37
CA PHE A 70 18.51 -14.24 -3.19
C PHE A 70 18.42 -15.76 -3.26
N SER A 71 17.43 -16.36 -2.59
CA SER A 71 17.22 -17.82 -2.61
C SER A 71 16.94 -18.33 -4.03
N VAL A 72 16.05 -17.65 -4.76
CA VAL A 72 15.74 -17.97 -6.17
C VAL A 72 16.95 -17.70 -7.08
N GLY A 73 17.73 -16.66 -6.80
CA GLY A 73 18.97 -16.36 -7.48
C GLY A 73 20.00 -17.49 -7.37
N ILE A 74 20.18 -18.06 -6.17
CA ILE A 74 21.06 -19.22 -5.96
C ILE A 74 20.53 -20.44 -6.72
N MET A 75 19.23 -20.73 -6.62
CA MET A 75 18.61 -21.87 -7.33
C MET A 75 18.85 -21.81 -8.84
N ARG A 76 18.84 -20.61 -9.42
CA ARG A 76 19.12 -20.41 -10.85
C ARG A 76 20.57 -20.74 -11.23
N LEU A 77 21.55 -20.48 -10.36
CA LEU A 77 22.97 -20.75 -10.61
C LEU A 77 23.38 -22.20 -10.29
N SER A 78 22.46 -23.00 -9.75
CA SER A 78 22.73 -24.41 -9.46
C SER A 78 23.07 -25.20 -10.73
N ASN A 79 24.10 -26.05 -10.66
CA ASN A 79 24.47 -26.99 -11.73
C ASN A 79 23.38 -28.04 -12.01
N ASN A 80 22.37 -28.16 -11.14
CA ASN A 80 21.24 -29.05 -11.39
C ASN A 80 20.27 -28.41 -12.40
N TRP A 81 20.22 -29.01 -13.60
CA TRP A 81 19.37 -28.55 -14.70
C TRP A 81 17.90 -28.40 -14.31
N LEU A 82 17.34 -29.33 -13.51
CA LEU A 82 15.93 -29.31 -13.12
C LEU A 82 15.63 -28.08 -12.24
N VAL A 83 16.47 -27.83 -11.23
CA VAL A 83 16.30 -26.73 -10.29
C VAL A 83 16.45 -25.38 -11.00
N SER A 84 17.45 -25.25 -11.87
CA SER A 84 17.67 -24.03 -12.66
C SER A 84 16.48 -23.75 -13.60
N ARG A 85 15.90 -24.78 -14.22
CA ARG A 85 14.73 -24.65 -15.09
C ARG A 85 13.47 -24.22 -14.32
N ILE A 86 13.22 -24.81 -13.15
CA ILE A 86 12.08 -24.44 -12.30
C ILE A 86 12.22 -22.99 -11.83
N ALA A 87 13.40 -22.59 -11.37
CA ALA A 87 13.67 -21.21 -10.96
C ALA A 87 13.46 -20.23 -12.12
N TYR A 88 13.86 -20.61 -13.34
CA TYR A 88 13.65 -19.80 -14.54
C TYR A 88 12.16 -19.59 -14.84
N VAL A 89 11.37 -20.68 -14.87
CA VAL A 89 9.92 -20.61 -15.10
C VAL A 89 9.22 -19.77 -14.02
N TYR A 90 9.58 -19.95 -12.75
CA TYR A 90 9.04 -19.16 -11.65
C TYR A 90 9.30 -17.65 -11.81
N VAL A 91 10.52 -17.26 -12.17
CA VAL A 91 10.89 -15.85 -12.38
C VAL A 91 10.17 -15.28 -13.59
N GLU A 92 10.13 -16.00 -14.71
CA GLU A 92 9.40 -15.55 -15.90
C GLU A 92 7.91 -15.38 -15.62
N PHE A 93 7.28 -16.33 -14.93
CA PHE A 93 5.87 -16.23 -14.59
C PHE A 93 5.59 -14.99 -13.73
N THR A 94 6.38 -14.80 -12.68
CA THR A 94 6.22 -13.66 -11.75
C THR A 94 6.43 -12.32 -12.44
N ARG A 95 7.35 -12.23 -13.41
CA ARG A 95 7.62 -10.99 -14.15
C ARG A 95 6.64 -10.71 -15.29
N ASN A 96 6.06 -11.73 -15.91
CA ASN A 96 5.11 -11.56 -17.02
C ASN A 96 3.65 -11.44 -16.54
N THR A 97 3.35 -11.87 -15.32
CA THR A 97 1.99 -11.79 -14.77
C THR A 97 1.69 -10.34 -14.32
N PRO A 98 0.56 -9.74 -14.74
CA PRO A 98 0.18 -8.41 -14.30
C PRO A 98 0.00 -8.36 -12.78
N VAL A 99 0.67 -7.42 -12.12
CA VAL A 99 0.56 -7.24 -10.65
C VAL A 99 -0.88 -6.98 -10.21
N LEU A 100 -1.68 -6.31 -11.05
CA LEU A 100 -3.10 -6.06 -10.80
C LEU A 100 -3.88 -7.36 -10.63
N LEU A 101 -3.61 -8.38 -11.47
CA LEU A 101 -4.27 -9.68 -11.38
C LEU A 101 -3.95 -10.35 -10.04
N LEU A 102 -2.68 -10.32 -9.62
CA LEU A 102 -2.27 -10.85 -8.32
C LEU A 102 -2.96 -10.13 -7.16
N ILE A 103 -3.06 -8.80 -7.20
CA ILE A 103 -3.76 -8.01 -6.16
C ILE A 103 -5.23 -8.42 -6.08
N LEU A 104 -5.92 -8.52 -7.23
CA LEU A 104 -7.34 -8.92 -7.28
C LEU A 104 -7.55 -10.37 -6.83
N LEU A 105 -6.66 -11.27 -7.23
CA LEU A 105 -6.70 -12.67 -6.82
C LEU A 105 -6.56 -12.80 -5.30
N TRP A 106 -5.53 -12.18 -4.71
CA TRP A 106 -5.32 -12.19 -3.26
C TRP A 106 -6.48 -11.53 -2.51
N HIS A 107 -6.96 -10.39 -2.99
CA HIS A 107 -8.13 -9.73 -2.42
C HIS A 107 -9.36 -10.65 -2.42
N GLY A 108 -9.65 -11.31 -3.54
CA GLY A 108 -10.75 -12.26 -3.66
C GLY A 108 -10.58 -13.47 -2.74
N ILE A 109 -9.39 -14.07 -2.69
CA ILE A 109 -9.09 -15.19 -1.79
C ILE A 109 -9.30 -14.79 -0.33
N ILE A 110 -8.76 -13.64 0.09
CA ILE A 110 -8.89 -13.14 1.46
C ILE A 110 -10.37 -12.97 1.82
N ILE A 111 -11.17 -12.31 0.96
CA ILE A 111 -12.59 -12.06 1.28
C ILE A 111 -13.44 -13.34 1.27
N ASN A 112 -13.12 -14.31 0.42
CA ASN A 112 -13.89 -15.56 0.35
C ASN A 112 -13.46 -16.59 1.39
N THR A 113 -12.19 -16.57 1.83
CA THR A 113 -11.67 -17.51 2.84
C THR A 113 -11.80 -16.98 4.26
N LEU A 114 -11.75 -15.67 4.48
CA LEU A 114 -12.11 -15.10 5.78
C LEU A 114 -13.64 -15.04 5.91
N PRO A 115 -14.20 -15.46 7.06
CA PRO A 115 -15.63 -15.33 7.29
C PRO A 115 -16.02 -13.86 7.15
N HIS A 116 -17.14 -13.59 6.46
CA HIS A 116 -17.69 -12.26 6.38
C HIS A 116 -17.83 -11.69 7.80
N PRO A 117 -17.61 -10.37 8.05
CA PRO A 117 -17.60 -9.78 9.39
C PRO A 117 -18.82 -10.10 10.28
N ARG A 118 -19.93 -10.57 9.69
CA ARG A 118 -21.15 -11.01 10.40
C ARG A 118 -21.12 -12.47 10.90
N GLN A 119 -20.08 -13.24 10.57
CA GLN A 119 -19.81 -14.60 11.03
C GLN A 119 -18.38 -14.71 11.56
N ALA A 120 -17.83 -13.63 12.13
CA ALA A 120 -16.62 -13.77 12.93
C ALA A 120 -16.92 -14.80 14.02
N LEU A 121 -16.22 -15.94 14.00
CA LEU A 121 -16.25 -16.85 15.14
C LEU A 121 -15.88 -16.01 16.36
N SER A 122 -16.74 -16.01 17.37
CA SER A 122 -16.43 -15.53 18.72
C SER A 122 -15.35 -16.43 19.31
N LEU A 123 -14.11 -16.23 18.88
CA LEU A 123 -12.91 -16.77 19.52
C LEU A 123 -12.66 -15.93 20.77
N GLY A 124 -13.50 -16.13 21.77
CA GLY A 124 -13.48 -15.43 23.05
C GLY A 124 -14.90 -15.02 23.44
N GLY A 125 -15.40 -15.60 24.53
CA GLY A 125 -16.62 -15.14 25.20
C GLY A 125 -16.47 -13.78 25.84
#